data_AF-A0A9P6L3A1-F1
#
_entry.id   AF-A0A9P6L3A1-F1
#
_cell.length_a   1.000
_cell.length_b   1.000
_cell.length_c   1.000
_cell.angle_alpha   90.00
_cell.angle_beta   90.00
_cell.angle_gamma   90.00
#
_symmetry.space_group_name_H-M   'P 1'
#
loop_
_entity.id
_entity.type
_entity.pdbx_description
1 polymer ?
#
loop_
_entity_poly.entity_id
_entity_poly.type
_entity_poly.pdbx_seq_one_letter_code
_entity_poly.pdbx_strand_id
1 'polypeptide(L)'
;MTSKQAGWKIYKQQMGLLDHGDALWEPAPIHSYRRVKAGDVGYIRRGHFHLLFSAGCALGSRQLGVDVPPTFEPLDVGPIIYGQPRLPGCLCTSTVKETGGDLGASVSATPLLEPGISFSFELSEKKGAALVTKYRTYREDIELESGFEEYTKRHYDSWVAFARTTRHGNDIKPVLVTGVEMTRDFAMIAYSNNGTQLSSQFTASVPHVASASVSAMGQMANSRVGSHQLRAPAMQYSVIS
;
A
#
# COMPACT_ATOMS: atom_id res chain seq x y z
N MET A 1 -27.84 10.82 7.99
CA MET A 1 -26.50 10.80 8.62
C MET A 1 -25.52 10.06 7.71
N THR A 2 -24.67 10.77 6.95
CA THR A 2 -23.63 10.12 6.14
C THR A 2 -22.51 9.64 7.05
N SER A 3 -22.38 8.32 7.20
CA SER A 3 -21.29 7.69 7.94
C SER A 3 -19.93 8.15 7.43
N LYS A 4 -19.06 8.58 8.35
CA LYS A 4 -17.67 8.95 8.07
C LYS A 4 -16.92 7.70 7.60
N GLN A 5 -16.67 7.60 6.29
CA GLN A 5 -15.85 6.52 5.74
C GLN A 5 -14.40 6.72 6.19
N ALA A 6 -13.78 5.66 6.71
CA ALA A 6 -12.38 5.71 7.16
C ALA A 6 -11.41 5.89 5.98
N GLY A 7 -10.32 6.64 6.19
CA GLY A 7 -9.36 7.02 5.15
C GLY A 7 -8.74 5.83 4.44
N TRP A 8 -8.37 4.79 5.19
CA TRP A 8 -7.87 3.55 4.62
C TRP A 8 -8.84 2.84 3.67
N LYS A 9 -10.17 2.98 3.88
CA LYS A 9 -11.18 2.44 2.96
C LYS A 9 -11.23 3.23 1.67
N ILE A 10 -11.20 4.57 1.78
CA ILE A 10 -11.18 5.46 0.61
C ILE A 10 -9.90 5.20 -0.19
N TYR A 11 -8.75 5.14 0.48
CA TYR A 11 -7.47 4.89 -0.14
C TYR A 11 -7.45 3.56 -0.90
N LYS A 12 -7.81 2.45 -0.23
CA LYS A 12 -7.88 1.13 -0.89
C LYS A 12 -8.80 1.17 -2.12
N GLN A 13 -9.99 1.75 -1.98
CA GLN A 13 -10.97 1.82 -3.06
C GLN A 13 -10.46 2.65 -4.26
N GLN A 14 -9.82 3.80 -3.99
CA GLN A 14 -9.39 4.73 -5.02
C GLN A 14 -8.10 4.22 -5.69
N MET A 15 -7.07 3.89 -4.92
CA MET A 15 -5.81 3.39 -5.48
C MET A 15 -5.97 2.04 -6.19
N GLY A 16 -6.96 1.23 -5.81
CA GLY A 16 -7.29 -0.01 -6.52
C GLY A 16 -7.79 0.22 -7.96
N LEU A 17 -8.20 1.43 -8.33
CA LEU A 17 -8.56 1.78 -9.71
C LEU A 17 -7.34 1.89 -10.63
N LEU A 18 -6.13 1.97 -10.07
CA LEU A 18 -4.89 2.17 -10.81
C LEU A 18 -4.18 0.84 -11.17
N ASP A 19 -4.75 -0.30 -10.78
CA ASP A 19 -4.27 -1.65 -11.14
C ASP A 19 -2.82 -1.97 -10.70
N HIS A 20 -2.42 -1.46 -9.54
CA HIS A 20 -1.14 -1.74 -8.89
C HIS A 20 -1.29 -2.72 -7.70
N GLY A 21 -2.32 -3.57 -7.74
CA GLY A 21 -2.66 -4.48 -6.65
C GLY A 21 -3.46 -3.85 -5.50
N ASP A 22 -3.48 -4.54 -4.36
CA ASP A 22 -4.11 -4.15 -3.11
C ASP A 22 -3.35 -3.00 -2.41
N ALA A 23 -3.93 -1.81 -2.48
CA ALA A 23 -3.39 -0.62 -1.85
C ALA A 23 -3.62 -0.60 -0.33
N LEU A 24 -2.52 -0.35 0.39
CA LEU A 24 -2.48 -0.31 1.85
C LEU A 24 -2.30 1.11 2.38
N TRP A 25 -2.97 1.41 3.50
CA TRP A 25 -2.92 2.72 4.15
C TRP A 25 -1.83 2.82 5.21
N GLU A 26 -1.34 1.71 5.73
CA GLU A 26 -0.20 1.67 6.65
C GLU A 26 0.59 0.38 6.39
N PRO A 27 1.41 0.44 5.34
CA PRO A 27 2.00 -0.79 4.80
C PRO A 27 3.34 -1.17 5.42
N ALA A 28 3.82 -0.39 6.38
CA ALA A 28 4.90 -0.81 7.24
C ALA A 28 4.48 -2.08 7.97
N PRO A 29 5.26 -3.16 7.90
CA PRO A 29 4.95 -4.33 8.69
C PRO A 29 5.04 -3.99 10.18
N ILE A 30 4.17 -4.60 10.96
CA ILE A 30 3.96 -4.29 12.36
C ILE A 30 4.98 -5.07 13.25
N HIS A 31 5.53 -4.38 14.26
CA HIS A 31 6.28 -4.85 15.46
C HIS A 31 7.56 -5.70 15.32
N SER A 32 7.73 -6.57 14.33
CA SER A 32 8.92 -7.45 14.24
C SER A 32 9.27 -7.94 12.83
N TYR A 33 8.34 -7.82 11.88
CA TYR A 33 8.57 -8.25 10.52
C TYR A 33 9.24 -7.15 9.72
N ARG A 34 10.39 -7.45 9.11
CA ARG A 34 11.20 -6.41 8.46
C ARG A 34 10.58 -5.93 7.15
N ARG A 35 10.02 -6.86 6.37
CA ARG A 35 9.59 -6.61 5.00
C ARG A 35 8.69 -7.74 4.52
N VAL A 36 7.53 -7.38 3.94
CA VAL A 36 6.67 -8.33 3.23
C VAL A 36 7.26 -8.68 1.88
N LYS A 37 7.10 -9.94 1.49
CA LYS A 37 7.68 -10.54 0.29
C LYS A 37 6.68 -11.48 -0.39
N ALA A 38 6.94 -11.80 -1.64
CA ALA A 38 6.21 -12.86 -2.33
C ALA A 38 6.29 -14.18 -1.56
N GLY A 39 5.17 -14.90 -1.51
CA GLY A 39 5.00 -16.12 -0.73
C GLY A 39 4.60 -15.89 0.73
N ASP A 40 4.45 -14.65 1.19
CA ASP A 40 3.87 -14.38 2.50
C ASP A 40 2.36 -14.62 2.50
N VAL A 41 1.85 -15.29 3.53
CA VAL A 41 0.42 -15.45 3.78
C VAL A 41 0.05 -14.57 4.97
N GLY A 42 -0.97 -13.75 4.79
CA GLY A 42 -1.41 -12.82 5.81
C GLY A 42 -2.86 -12.42 5.65
N TYR A 43 -3.26 -11.32 6.27
CA TYR A 43 -4.56 -10.72 6.05
C TYR A 43 -4.49 -9.20 6.17
N ILE A 44 -5.39 -8.51 5.47
CA ILE A 44 -5.45 -7.05 5.50
C ILE A 44 -6.53 -6.61 6.47
N ARG A 45 -6.17 -5.81 7.48
CA ARG A 45 -7.12 -5.24 8.44
C ARG A 45 -6.84 -3.77 8.65
N ARG A 46 -7.87 -2.94 8.43
CA ARG A 46 -7.79 -1.48 8.60
C ARG A 46 -6.63 -0.80 7.84
N GLY A 47 -6.27 -1.34 6.68
CA GLY A 47 -5.21 -0.82 5.83
C GLY A 47 -3.80 -1.33 6.12
N HIS A 48 -3.64 -2.26 7.07
CA HIS A 48 -2.38 -2.93 7.38
C HIS A 48 -2.40 -4.38 6.92
N PHE A 49 -1.24 -4.89 6.50
CA PHE A 49 -1.03 -6.31 6.34
C PHE A 49 -0.50 -6.92 7.65
N HIS A 50 -1.13 -8.01 8.05
CA HIS A 50 -0.73 -8.82 9.19
C HIS A 50 -0.22 -10.16 8.67
N LEU A 51 1.08 -10.42 8.85
CA LEU A 51 1.67 -11.71 8.50
C LEU A 51 1.09 -12.81 9.40
N LEU A 52 0.65 -13.91 8.79
CA LEU A 52 0.34 -15.16 9.49
C LEU A 52 1.58 -16.07 9.45
N PHE A 53 2.10 -16.34 8.25
CA PHE A 53 3.31 -17.13 8.04
C PHE A 53 3.85 -16.90 6.62
N SER A 54 5.09 -17.33 6.35
CA SER A 54 5.67 -17.33 4.99
C SER A 54 5.56 -18.73 4.38
N ALA A 55 4.77 -18.86 3.30
CA ALA A 55 4.64 -20.09 2.51
C ALA A 55 5.90 -20.41 1.71
N GLY A 56 6.59 -19.38 1.23
CA GLY A 56 7.87 -19.53 0.51
C GLY A 56 9.07 -19.96 1.36
N CYS A 57 8.87 -20.27 2.64
CA CYS A 57 9.95 -20.77 3.50
C CYS A 57 9.78 -22.29 3.70
N ALA A 58 10.89 -23.03 3.73
CA ALA A 58 10.88 -24.44 4.12
C ALA A 58 10.47 -24.61 5.59
N LEU A 59 9.85 -25.75 5.96
CA LEU A 59 9.36 -26.00 7.33
C LEU A 59 10.46 -25.73 8.38
N GLY A 60 11.65 -26.28 8.17
CA GLY A 60 12.81 -26.03 9.03
C GLY A 60 12.51 -26.38 10.49
N SER A 61 12.78 -25.44 11.40
CA SER A 61 12.49 -25.57 12.83
C SER A 61 11.08 -25.13 13.25
N ARG A 62 10.19 -24.80 12.30
CA ARG A 62 8.83 -24.33 12.59
C ARG A 62 7.91 -25.48 12.98
N GLN A 63 6.98 -25.22 13.89
CA GLN A 63 6.02 -26.19 14.38
C GLN A 63 4.67 -26.08 13.66
N LEU A 64 4.19 -27.22 13.13
CA LEU A 64 2.86 -27.34 12.53
C LEU A 64 1.75 -27.04 13.55
N GLY A 65 0.76 -26.25 13.14
CA GLY A 65 -0.35 -25.81 13.99
C GLY A 65 -0.01 -24.67 14.95
N VAL A 66 1.26 -24.26 15.05
CA VAL A 66 1.72 -23.16 15.91
C VAL A 66 2.30 -22.02 15.07
N ASP A 67 3.36 -22.31 14.30
CA ASP A 67 4.05 -21.32 13.46
C ASP A 67 3.51 -21.28 12.02
N VAL A 68 2.92 -22.39 11.58
CA VAL A 68 2.34 -22.59 10.25
C VAL A 68 1.09 -23.48 10.35
N PRO A 69 0.23 -23.52 9.33
CA PRO A 69 -0.95 -24.39 9.33
C PRO A 69 -0.60 -25.89 9.52
N PRO A 70 -1.52 -26.72 10.06
CA PRO A 70 -1.26 -28.15 10.27
C PRO A 70 -0.92 -28.94 9.00
N THR A 71 -1.45 -28.52 7.85
CA THR A 71 -1.24 -29.13 6.53
C THR A 71 -0.27 -28.30 5.69
N PHE A 72 0.74 -27.71 6.33
CA PHE A 72 1.68 -26.82 5.67
C PHE A 72 2.58 -27.58 4.69
N GLU A 73 2.60 -27.11 3.45
CA GLU A 73 3.53 -27.53 2.41
C GLU A 73 4.26 -26.26 1.91
N PRO A 74 5.60 -26.25 1.78
CA PRO A 74 6.29 -25.08 1.25
C PRO A 74 5.86 -24.76 -0.18
N LEU A 75 5.59 -23.48 -0.46
CA LEU A 75 5.38 -22.98 -1.81
C LEU A 75 6.73 -22.74 -2.47
N ASP A 76 6.92 -23.29 -3.67
CA ASP A 76 8.02 -22.86 -4.54
C ASP A 76 7.65 -21.49 -5.13
N VAL A 77 8.33 -20.45 -4.67
CA VAL A 77 8.12 -19.08 -5.14
C VAL A 77 8.73 -18.87 -6.52
N GLY A 78 9.65 -19.73 -6.94
CA GLY A 78 10.38 -19.59 -8.20
C GLY A 78 11.25 -18.32 -8.23
N PRO A 79 11.69 -17.91 -9.43
CA PRO A 79 12.45 -16.68 -9.61
C PRO A 79 11.56 -15.44 -9.38
N ILE A 80 12.13 -14.44 -8.70
CA ILE A 80 11.50 -13.12 -8.56
C ILE A 80 11.83 -12.29 -9.81
N ILE A 81 10.78 -11.76 -10.44
CA ILE A 81 10.88 -10.83 -11.56
C ILE A 81 10.94 -9.41 -11.01
N TYR A 82 11.89 -8.63 -11.52
CA TYR A 82 12.01 -7.22 -11.18
C TYR A 82 11.40 -6.37 -12.30
N GLY A 83 10.34 -5.64 -11.97
CA GLY A 83 9.74 -4.67 -12.88
C GLY A 83 10.65 -3.44 -13.09
N GLN A 84 10.37 -2.68 -14.16
CA GLN A 84 11.05 -1.40 -14.37
C GLN A 84 10.76 -0.46 -13.19
N PRO A 85 11.80 0.11 -12.53
CA PRO A 85 11.59 0.98 -11.39
C PRO A 85 10.78 2.23 -11.79
N ARG A 86 9.67 2.47 -11.09
CA ARG A 86 8.88 3.69 -11.29
C ARG A 86 9.65 4.88 -10.73
N LEU A 87 9.72 5.95 -11.52
CA LEU A 87 10.36 7.19 -11.10
C LEU A 87 9.63 7.80 -9.88
N PRO A 88 10.35 8.59 -9.07
CA PRO A 88 9.70 9.40 -8.03
C PRO A 88 8.60 10.29 -8.63
N GLY A 89 7.62 10.68 -7.80
CA GLY A 89 6.46 11.44 -8.27
C GLY A 89 5.18 11.04 -7.55
N CYS A 90 4.04 11.33 -8.17
CA CYS A 90 2.73 11.07 -7.61
C CYS A 90 1.94 10.06 -8.46
N LEU A 91 1.36 9.06 -7.80
CA LEU A 91 0.37 8.14 -8.34
C LEU A 91 -0.98 8.46 -7.70
N CYS A 92 -2.00 8.80 -8.47
CA CYS A 92 -3.25 9.34 -7.94
C CYS A 92 -4.46 9.08 -8.85
N THR A 93 -5.66 9.10 -8.29
CA THR A 93 -6.92 8.99 -9.05
C THR A 93 -7.48 10.33 -9.54
N SER A 94 -6.89 11.46 -9.13
CA SER A 94 -7.30 12.80 -9.53
C SER A 94 -6.19 13.57 -10.23
N THR A 95 -6.53 14.69 -10.87
CA THR A 95 -5.56 15.53 -11.58
C THR A 95 -4.57 16.17 -10.60
N VAL A 96 -3.27 16.00 -10.88
CA VAL A 96 -2.18 16.62 -10.13
C VAL A 96 -1.67 17.82 -10.91
N LYS A 97 -1.52 18.96 -10.23
CA LYS A 97 -0.72 20.09 -10.69
C LYS A 97 0.55 20.13 -9.84
N GLU A 98 1.66 19.78 -10.45
CA GLU A 98 2.95 19.94 -9.79
C GLU A 98 3.25 21.43 -9.65
N THR A 99 3.47 21.88 -8.42
CA THR A 99 3.94 23.24 -8.12
C THR A 99 5.30 23.10 -7.45
N GLY A 100 6.34 22.98 -8.28
CA GLY A 100 7.74 23.10 -7.87
C GLY A 100 8.17 24.58 -7.85
N GLY A 101 9.07 24.92 -6.93
CA GLY A 101 9.55 26.29 -6.69
C GLY A 101 10.08 27.00 -7.94
N ASP A 102 10.08 28.33 -7.90
CA ASP A 102 10.50 29.23 -8.99
C ASP A 102 11.76 28.74 -9.72
N LEU A 103 11.57 28.16 -10.90
CA LEU A 103 12.44 28.34 -12.07
C LEU A 103 11.73 27.72 -13.27
N GLY A 104 11.22 28.59 -14.16
CA GLY A 104 10.60 28.16 -15.40
C GLY A 104 11.56 27.33 -16.24
N ALA A 105 11.25 26.05 -16.45
CA ALA A 105 11.75 25.30 -17.58
C ALA A 105 10.82 24.12 -17.89
N SER A 106 10.51 24.04 -19.18
CA SER A 106 9.78 22.99 -19.87
C SER A 106 10.31 21.57 -19.57
N VAL A 107 9.35 20.66 -19.40
CA VAL A 107 9.35 19.21 -19.59
C VAL A 107 10.61 18.62 -20.27
N SER A 108 11.12 17.55 -19.64
CA SER A 108 12.13 16.56 -20.13
C SER A 108 13.57 16.79 -19.68
N ALA A 109 13.90 16.43 -18.42
CA ALA A 109 15.14 15.74 -18.06
C ALA A 109 15.17 15.43 -16.56
N THR A 110 15.32 14.14 -16.22
CA THR A 110 15.70 13.59 -14.90
C THR A 110 14.90 14.02 -13.66
N PRO A 111 14.16 13.11 -12.98
CA PRO A 111 13.57 13.41 -11.68
C PRO A 111 14.64 13.27 -10.59
N LEU A 112 15.58 14.20 -10.56
CA LEU A 112 16.20 14.55 -9.28
C LEU A 112 15.15 15.41 -8.58
N LEU A 113 14.30 14.78 -7.77
CA LEU A 113 13.38 15.53 -6.92
C LEU A 113 14.21 16.43 -6.01
N GLU A 114 14.24 17.72 -6.31
CA GLU A 114 14.91 18.70 -5.50
C GLU A 114 14.28 18.76 -4.09
N PRO A 115 15.07 19.10 -3.06
CA PRO A 115 14.53 19.30 -1.72
C PRO A 115 13.42 20.37 -1.73
N GLY A 116 12.21 20.02 -1.28
CA GLY A 116 11.11 20.97 -1.13
C GLY A 116 9.97 20.87 -2.15
N ILE A 117 9.95 19.85 -3.01
CA ILE A 117 8.84 19.64 -3.95
C ILE A 117 7.53 19.42 -3.20
N SER A 118 6.54 20.22 -3.57
CA SER A 118 5.18 20.17 -3.05
C SER A 118 4.23 19.81 -4.18
N PHE A 119 3.39 18.81 -3.97
CA PHE A 119 2.40 18.40 -4.95
C PHE A 119 1.08 19.09 -4.62
N SER A 120 0.58 19.89 -5.55
CA SER A 120 -0.75 20.49 -5.44
C SER A 120 -1.75 19.63 -6.19
N PHE A 121 -2.79 19.23 -5.49
CA PHE A 121 -3.82 18.37 -6.03
C PHE A 121 -5.03 19.21 -6.31
N GLU A 122 -5.48 19.20 -7.57
CA GLU A 122 -6.75 19.79 -7.93
C GLU A 122 -7.81 18.71 -7.86
N LEU A 123 -8.73 18.89 -6.93
CA LEU A 123 -9.86 17.99 -6.74
C LEU A 123 -10.80 18.14 -7.93
N SER A 124 -10.82 17.15 -8.82
CA SER A 124 -11.81 17.05 -9.90
C SER A 124 -12.98 16.14 -9.53
N GLU A 125 -12.84 15.33 -8.47
CA GLU A 125 -13.80 14.30 -8.09
C GLU A 125 -14.22 14.37 -6.61
N LYS A 126 -15.35 13.72 -6.29
CA LYS A 126 -15.89 13.64 -4.92
C LYS A 126 -15.04 12.78 -3.99
N LYS A 127 -14.21 11.87 -4.51
CA LYS A 127 -13.30 11.04 -3.72
C LYS A 127 -12.03 10.85 -4.51
N GLY A 128 -10.93 10.65 -3.80
CA GLY A 128 -9.68 10.31 -4.45
C GLY A 128 -8.60 9.96 -3.45
N ALA A 129 -7.51 9.48 -4.01
CA ALA A 129 -6.32 9.13 -3.25
C ALA A 129 -5.06 9.43 -4.05
N ALA A 130 -3.97 9.60 -3.32
CA ALA A 130 -2.66 9.81 -3.90
C ALA A 130 -1.57 9.11 -3.06
N LEU A 131 -0.62 8.52 -3.76
CA LEU A 131 0.67 8.05 -3.25
C LEU A 131 1.75 8.95 -3.83
N VAL A 132 2.42 9.72 -2.98
CA VAL A 132 3.57 10.54 -3.36
C VAL A 132 4.83 9.82 -2.92
N THR A 133 5.78 9.61 -3.83
CA THR A 133 7.04 8.92 -3.55
C THR A 133 8.23 9.82 -3.83
N LYS A 134 9.14 9.94 -2.87
CA LYS A 134 10.38 10.73 -3.01
C LYS A 134 11.50 9.96 -3.69
N TYR A 135 11.46 8.64 -3.63
CA TYR A 135 12.46 7.77 -4.25
C TYR A 135 11.81 6.86 -5.27
N ARG A 136 12.63 6.28 -6.15
CA ARG A 136 12.20 5.26 -7.10
C ARG A 136 11.46 4.15 -6.36
N THR A 137 10.39 3.66 -6.99
CA THR A 137 9.62 2.53 -6.49
C THR A 137 10.03 1.29 -7.28
N TYR A 138 10.41 0.23 -6.57
CA TYR A 138 10.87 -1.02 -7.15
C TYR A 138 9.78 -2.07 -7.00
N ARG A 139 9.51 -2.78 -8.09
CA ARG A 139 8.49 -3.83 -8.13
C ARG A 139 9.16 -5.19 -8.20
N GLU A 140 8.75 -6.08 -7.32
CA GLU A 140 9.11 -7.50 -7.31
C GLU A 140 7.84 -8.32 -7.47
N ASP A 141 7.79 -9.15 -8.50
CA ASP A 141 6.67 -10.05 -8.77
C ASP A 141 7.17 -11.49 -8.94
N ILE A 142 6.22 -12.42 -8.94
CA ILE A 142 6.43 -13.81 -9.34
C ILE A 142 6.18 -13.99 -10.84
N GLU A 143 6.82 -14.98 -11.44
CA GLU A 143 6.57 -15.39 -12.83
C GLU A 143 5.32 -16.28 -12.98
N LEU A 144 5.03 -17.11 -11.97
CA LEU A 144 4.09 -18.22 -12.04
C LEU A 144 2.79 -17.93 -11.26
N GLU A 145 1.94 -17.05 -11.79
CA GLU A 145 0.66 -16.70 -11.15
C GLU A 145 -0.28 -17.91 -10.97
N SER A 146 -0.33 -18.82 -11.95
CA SER A 146 -1.21 -20.00 -11.89
C SER A 146 -0.84 -20.98 -10.77
N GLY A 147 0.45 -21.16 -10.50
CA GLY A 147 0.92 -22.00 -9.40
C GLY A 147 0.53 -21.45 -8.03
N PHE A 148 0.58 -20.12 -7.87
CA PHE A 148 0.13 -19.44 -6.66
C PHE A 148 -1.37 -19.52 -6.47
N GLU A 149 -2.15 -19.40 -7.55
CA GLU A 149 -3.60 -19.55 -7.50
C GLU A 149 -4.00 -20.98 -7.10
N GLU A 150 -3.40 -22.00 -7.71
CA GLU A 150 -3.67 -23.41 -7.37
C GLU A 150 -3.28 -23.72 -5.92
N TYR A 151 -2.09 -23.28 -5.50
CA TYR A 151 -1.61 -23.44 -4.14
C TYR A 151 -2.57 -22.76 -3.14
N THR A 152 -3.01 -21.53 -3.45
CA THR A 152 -3.98 -20.81 -2.61
C THR A 152 -5.28 -21.61 -2.48
N LYS A 153 -5.88 -22.03 -3.59
CA LYS A 153 -7.12 -22.82 -3.58
C LYS A 153 -7.00 -24.08 -2.75
N ARG A 154 -5.87 -24.80 -2.86
CA ARG A 154 -5.63 -26.06 -2.16
C ARG A 154 -5.53 -25.88 -0.65
N HIS A 155 -4.93 -24.79 -0.17
CA HIS A 155 -4.62 -24.61 1.25
C HIS A 155 -5.47 -23.54 1.97
N TYR A 156 -6.31 -22.80 1.25
CA TYR A 156 -7.07 -21.66 1.79
C TYR A 156 -7.85 -21.99 3.07
N ASP A 157 -8.58 -23.11 3.08
CA ASP A 157 -9.37 -23.53 4.25
C ASP A 157 -8.50 -23.81 5.48
N SER A 158 -7.32 -24.40 5.27
CA SER A 158 -6.34 -24.63 6.33
C SER A 158 -5.79 -23.30 6.88
N TRP A 159 -5.59 -22.30 6.02
CA TRP A 159 -5.15 -20.96 6.43
C TRP A 159 -6.23 -20.22 7.20
N VAL A 160 -7.50 -20.32 6.77
CA VAL A 160 -8.64 -19.73 7.50
C VAL A 160 -8.77 -20.37 8.88
N ALA A 161 -8.66 -21.69 8.98
CA ALA A 161 -8.68 -22.39 10.26
C ALA A 161 -7.51 -21.94 11.16
N PHE A 162 -6.30 -21.87 10.61
CA PHE A 162 -5.10 -21.42 11.32
C PHE A 162 -5.20 -19.96 11.79
N ALA A 163 -5.74 -19.06 10.95
CA ALA A 163 -5.92 -17.65 11.30
C ALA A 163 -6.93 -17.45 12.45
N ARG A 164 -7.96 -18.32 12.52
CA ARG A 164 -8.96 -18.29 13.60
C ARG A 164 -8.38 -18.75 14.93
N THR A 165 -7.52 -19.78 14.94
CA THR A 165 -6.91 -20.30 16.18
C THR A 165 -5.84 -19.35 16.75
N THR A 166 -5.19 -18.56 15.90
CA THR A 166 -4.13 -17.59 16.27
C THR A 166 -4.67 -16.25 16.82
N ARG A 167 -5.95 -16.18 17.23
CA ARG A 167 -6.61 -15.03 17.91
C ARG A 167 -6.83 -13.77 17.06
N HIS A 168 -6.84 -13.88 15.73
CA HIS A 168 -6.95 -12.70 14.85
C HIS A 168 -8.41 -12.27 14.54
N GLY A 169 -9.41 -13.04 14.98
CA GLY A 169 -10.85 -12.78 14.79
C GLY A 169 -11.54 -13.75 13.81
N ASN A 170 -12.88 -13.75 13.77
CA ASN A 170 -13.64 -14.72 12.97
C ASN A 170 -13.80 -14.36 11.48
N ASP A 171 -13.62 -13.08 11.13
CA ASP A 171 -13.79 -12.54 9.77
C ASP A 171 -12.43 -12.19 9.16
N ILE A 172 -11.55 -13.18 9.08
CA ILE A 172 -10.25 -13.06 8.43
C ILE A 172 -10.37 -13.70 7.05
N LYS A 173 -9.90 -12.95 6.05
CA LYS A 173 -9.72 -13.44 4.69
C LYS A 173 -8.21 -13.51 4.44
N PRO A 174 -7.59 -14.70 4.57
CA PRO A 174 -6.19 -14.87 4.26
C PRO A 174 -5.92 -14.50 2.81
N VAL A 175 -4.73 -13.97 2.57
CA VAL A 175 -4.26 -13.56 1.26
C VAL A 175 -2.82 -14.02 1.07
N LEU A 176 -2.50 -14.46 -0.15
CA LEU A 176 -1.14 -14.80 -0.55
C LEU A 176 -0.53 -13.62 -1.32
N VAL A 177 0.64 -13.19 -0.89
CA VAL A 177 1.39 -12.11 -1.56
C VAL A 177 2.09 -12.69 -2.79
N THR A 178 1.78 -12.16 -3.97
CA THR A 178 2.41 -12.55 -5.24
C THR A 178 3.46 -11.53 -5.70
N GLY A 179 3.37 -10.30 -5.21
CA GLY A 179 4.31 -9.25 -5.55
C GLY A 179 4.23 -8.07 -4.59
N VAL A 180 5.25 -7.23 -4.64
CA VAL A 180 5.45 -6.10 -3.74
C VAL A 180 6.06 -4.91 -4.47
N GLU A 181 5.50 -3.72 -4.25
CA GLU A 181 6.11 -2.45 -4.64
C GLU A 181 6.72 -1.75 -3.42
N MET A 182 7.97 -1.29 -3.56
CA MET A 182 8.76 -0.76 -2.44
C MET A 182 9.38 0.59 -2.73
N THR A 183 9.26 1.50 -1.77
CA THR A 183 9.93 2.79 -1.79
C THR A 183 10.38 3.16 -0.38
N ARG A 184 11.37 4.06 -0.26
CA ARG A 184 11.96 4.44 1.03
C ARG A 184 11.09 5.46 1.78
N ASP A 185 10.66 6.51 1.08
CA ASP A 185 9.92 7.64 1.65
C ASP A 185 8.73 7.98 0.74
N PHE A 186 7.59 8.18 1.39
CA PHE A 186 6.32 8.37 0.72
C PHE A 186 5.31 9.08 1.62
N ALA A 187 4.30 9.67 1.00
CA ALA A 187 3.11 10.18 1.67
C ALA A 187 1.85 9.62 1.02
N MET A 188 0.85 9.31 1.84
CA MET A 188 -0.45 8.82 1.36
C MET A 188 -1.55 9.77 1.77
N ILE A 189 -2.46 9.97 0.82
CA ILE A 189 -3.56 10.90 0.97
C ILE A 189 -4.82 10.20 0.52
N ALA A 190 -5.87 10.37 1.29
CA ALA A 190 -7.22 9.99 0.92
C ALA A 190 -8.18 11.09 1.32
N TYR A 191 -9.10 11.42 0.43
CA TYR A 191 -10.09 12.48 0.65
C TYR A 191 -11.47 12.06 0.17
N SER A 192 -12.48 12.69 0.76
CA SER A 192 -13.87 12.66 0.30
C SER A 192 -14.44 14.06 0.42
N ASN A 193 -14.86 14.62 -0.70
CA ASN A 193 -15.58 15.88 -0.82
C ASN A 193 -17.09 15.58 -0.99
N ASN A 194 -17.88 16.03 -0.02
CA ASN A 194 -19.33 15.91 -0.04
C ASN A 194 -20.02 17.26 -0.36
N GLY A 195 -19.24 18.32 -0.64
CA GLY A 195 -19.73 19.64 -0.99
C GLY A 195 -20.13 19.78 -2.47
N THR A 196 -20.82 20.87 -2.79
CA THR A 196 -21.28 21.21 -4.15
C THR A 196 -20.21 21.91 -5.00
N GLN A 197 -19.11 22.35 -4.39
CA GLN A 197 -18.00 23.00 -5.08
C GLN A 197 -16.86 21.98 -5.31
N LEU A 198 -16.60 21.67 -6.58
CA LEU A 198 -15.64 20.64 -6.99
C LEU A 198 -14.18 21.12 -6.87
N SER A 199 -13.88 22.39 -7.14
CA SER A 199 -12.50 22.90 -7.15
C SER A 199 -11.98 23.23 -5.75
N SER A 200 -11.23 22.30 -5.15
CA SER A 200 -10.45 22.54 -3.94
C SER A 200 -9.00 22.08 -4.19
N GLN A 201 -8.04 22.83 -3.65
CA GLN A 201 -6.61 22.51 -3.78
C GLN A 201 -6.04 22.09 -2.43
N PHE A 202 -5.20 21.05 -2.41
CA PHE A 202 -4.41 20.70 -1.23
C PHE A 202 -2.96 20.42 -1.64
N THR A 203 -2.03 20.72 -0.72
CA THR A 203 -0.60 20.53 -0.95
C THR A 203 -0.07 19.42 -0.06
N ALA A 204 0.71 18.50 -0.64
CA ALA A 204 1.43 17.49 0.11
C ALA A 204 2.94 17.63 -0.10
N SER A 205 3.69 17.50 0.99
CA SER A 205 5.15 17.54 0.99
C SER A 205 5.70 16.33 1.74
N VAL A 206 6.83 15.81 1.27
CA VAL A 206 7.58 14.75 1.96
C VAL A 206 8.71 15.43 2.75
N PRO A 207 8.68 15.44 4.10
CA PRO A 207 9.63 16.21 4.90
C PRO A 207 11.08 15.71 4.77
N HIS A 208 12.03 16.61 5.10
CA HIS A 208 13.48 16.43 4.90
C HIS A 208 14.14 15.42 5.86
N VAL A 209 13.45 15.00 6.93
CA VAL A 209 14.05 14.16 7.99
C VAL A 209 14.11 12.71 7.53
N ALA A 210 15.31 12.12 7.57
CA ALA A 210 15.57 10.75 7.15
C ALA A 210 14.53 9.76 7.70
N SER A 211 13.82 9.06 6.82
CA SER A 211 12.82 8.02 7.10
C SER A 211 11.63 8.49 7.95
N ALA A 212 10.69 9.21 7.32
CA ALA A 212 9.34 9.39 7.84
C ALA A 212 8.35 9.18 6.69
N SER A 213 7.43 8.24 6.85
CA SER A 213 6.20 8.32 6.07
C SER A 213 5.24 9.30 6.71
N VAL A 214 4.26 9.77 5.95
CA VAL A 214 3.11 10.52 6.48
C VAL A 214 1.82 10.00 5.84
N SER A 215 0.86 9.58 6.67
CA SER A 215 -0.52 9.34 6.23
C SER A 215 -1.43 10.46 6.71
N ALA A 216 -2.22 11.04 5.80
CA ALA A 216 -3.12 12.15 6.12
C ALA A 216 -4.51 11.91 5.53
N MET A 217 -5.55 12.00 6.36
CA MET A 217 -6.95 11.93 5.94
C MET A 217 -7.63 13.28 6.17
N GLY A 218 -8.15 13.87 5.09
CA GLY A 218 -8.92 15.13 5.14
C GLY A 218 -10.39 14.91 4.80
N GLN A 219 -11.29 15.59 5.51
CA GLN A 219 -12.68 15.81 5.10
C GLN A 219 -12.90 17.31 5.01
N MET A 220 -13.26 17.81 3.83
CA MET A 220 -13.57 19.22 3.65
C MET A 220 -15.07 19.46 3.72
N ALA A 221 -15.49 20.21 4.72
CA ALA A 221 -16.75 20.95 4.74
C ALA A 221 -16.38 22.40 5.04
N ASN A 222 -16.42 23.26 4.00
CA ASN A 222 -16.11 24.70 4.02
C ASN A 222 -15.29 25.18 5.24
N SER A 223 -14.01 24.83 5.30
CA SER A 223 -12.98 25.54 6.09
C SER A 223 -11.61 24.85 5.97
N ARG A 224 -10.57 25.66 6.17
CA ARG A 224 -9.14 25.41 5.90
C ARG A 224 -8.64 24.08 6.49
N VAL A 225 -8.02 23.24 5.66
CA VAL A 225 -7.49 21.93 6.06
C VAL A 225 -6.12 22.10 6.73
N GLY A 226 -6.01 21.61 7.96
CA GLY A 226 -4.73 21.43 8.67
C GLY A 226 -4.11 20.06 8.37
N SER A 227 -2.80 20.02 8.22
CA SER A 227 -1.97 18.82 8.06
C SER A 227 -1.55 18.25 9.41
N HIS A 228 -1.67 16.93 9.62
CA HIS A 228 -1.05 16.21 10.74
C HIS A 228 -0.06 15.16 10.23
N GLN A 229 1.11 15.08 10.89
CA GLN A 229 2.24 14.20 10.57
C GLN A 229 2.24 12.95 11.47
N LEU A 230 2.37 11.74 10.92
CA LEU A 230 2.64 10.48 11.65
C LEU A 230 3.45 9.49 10.78
N ARG A 231 4.34 8.69 11.41
CA ARG A 231 5.57 8.07 10.88
C ARG A 231 5.51 6.53 10.72
N ALA A 232 5.73 5.93 9.53
CA ALA A 232 6.06 4.49 9.25
C ALA A 232 6.15 4.04 7.73
N PRO A 233 7.13 3.21 7.27
CA PRO A 233 7.42 2.88 5.84
C PRO A 233 6.26 2.36 4.91
N ALA A 234 6.46 2.41 3.57
CA ALA A 234 5.47 2.11 2.51
C ALA A 234 5.68 0.73 1.92
N MET A 235 4.62 0.01 1.61
CA MET A 235 4.56 -1.15 0.71
C MET A 235 3.19 -1.13 0.01
N GLN A 236 3.15 -1.48 -1.26
CA GLN A 236 1.89 -1.77 -1.95
C GLN A 236 1.97 -3.23 -2.40
N TYR A 237 0.89 -4.00 -2.24
CA TYR A 237 0.90 -5.45 -2.47
C TYR A 237 0.10 -5.79 -3.70
N SER A 238 0.56 -6.75 -4.49
CA SER A 238 -0.33 -7.50 -5.39
C SER A 238 -0.81 -8.73 -4.63
N VAL A 239 -2.14 -8.86 -4.53
CA VAL A 239 -2.81 -9.93 -3.79
C VAL A 239 -3.77 -10.62 -4.74
N ILE A 240 -3.65 -11.94 -4.83
CA ILE A 240 -4.69 -12.77 -5.42
C ILE A 240 -5.57 -13.24 -4.25
N SER A 241 -6.87 -12.95 -4.34
CA SER A 241 -7.90 -13.33 -3.37
C SER A 241 -8.73 -14.52 -3.84
#